data_AF-A0A7K0XET4-F1
#
_entry.id   AF-A0A7K0XET4-F1
#
_cell.length_a   1.000
_cell.length_b   1.000
_cell.length_c   1.000
_cell.angle_alpha   90.00
_cell.angle_beta   90.00
_cell.angle_gamma   90.00
#
_symmetry.space_group_name_H-M   'P 1'
#
loop_
_entity.id
_entity.type
_entity.pdbx_description
1 polymer ?
#
loop_
_entity_poly.entity_id
_entity_poly.type
_entity_poly.pdbx_seq_one_letter_code
_entity_poly.pdbx_strand_id
1 'polypeptide(L)' 'ESGVRGYHVHELIDQPGTFMNIEVYKDEAAFQSHLETAHVKSFLGKLDDLLAEPLTVYQGKALFGGENSKAAL' A
#
# COMPACT_ATOMS: atom_id res chain seq x y z
N GLU A 1 -1.87 -7.97 9.79
CA GLU A 1 -2.53 -9.18 9.26
C GLU A 1 -1.47 -10.21 8.86
N SER A 2 -1.83 -11.49 8.71
CA SER A 2 -0.84 -12.52 8.35
C SER A 2 -0.32 -12.30 6.93
N GLY A 3 1.01 -12.30 6.76
CA GLY A 3 1.65 -12.13 5.45
C GLY A 3 1.85 -10.68 4.99
N VAL A 4 1.42 -9.67 5.75
CA VAL A 4 1.82 -8.27 5.51
C VAL A 4 3.29 -8.09 5.93
N ARG A 5 4.11 -7.52 5.04
CA ARG A 5 5.55 -7.28 5.21
C ARG A 5 5.89 -5.80 5.39
N GLY A 6 5.11 -4.92 4.80
CA GLY A 6 5.27 -3.47 4.92
C GLY A 6 3.94 -2.78 4.67
N TYR A 7 3.72 -1.68 5.37
CA TYR A 7 2.54 -0.83 5.25
C TYR A 7 2.99 0.61 5.53
N HIS A 8 3.10 1.41 4.49
CA HIS A 8 3.69 2.75 4.58
C HIS A 8 2.83 3.76 3.84
N VAL A 9 2.41 4.80 4.56
CA VAL A 9 1.67 5.93 3.98
C VAL A 9 2.63 7.10 3.83
N HIS A 10 2.66 7.66 2.62
CA HIS A 10 3.47 8.80 2.27
C HIS A 10 2.57 9.91 1.71
N GLU A 11 2.86 11.15 2.05
CA GLU A 11 2.34 12.30 1.30
C GLU A 11 3.39 12.71 0.26
N LEU A 12 2.97 13.06 -0.95
CA LEU A 12 3.87 13.53 -1.99
C LEU A 12 4.35 14.95 -1.65
N ILE A 13 5.68 15.13 -1.64
CA ILE A 13 6.32 16.41 -1.26
C ILE A 13 5.93 17.54 -2.22
N ASP A 14 5.84 17.23 -3.50
CA ASP A 14 5.54 18.17 -4.58
C ASP A 14 4.04 18.33 -4.88
N GLN A 15 3.20 17.48 -4.28
CA GLN A 15 1.75 17.47 -4.45
C GLN A 15 1.03 17.26 -3.09
N PRO A 16 0.97 18.30 -2.24
CA PRO A 16 0.31 18.21 -0.94
C PRO A 16 -1.15 17.77 -1.06
N GLY A 17 -1.59 16.91 -0.13
CA GLY A 17 -2.91 16.27 -0.18
C GLY A 17 -2.99 15.05 -1.10
N THR A 18 -1.94 14.71 -1.84
CA THR A 18 -1.82 13.43 -2.54
C THR A 18 -1.06 12.42 -1.68
N PHE A 19 -1.71 11.29 -1.41
CA PHE A 19 -1.15 10.23 -0.59
C PHE A 19 -0.86 8.98 -1.41
N MET A 20 0.27 8.34 -1.12
CA MET A 20 0.65 7.04 -1.66
C MET A 20 0.80 6.05 -0.52
N ASN A 21 -0.04 5.00 -0.53
CA ASN A 21 0.09 3.86 0.36
C ASN A 21 0.85 2.74 -0.36
N ILE A 22 1.98 2.32 0.22
CA ILE A 22 2.82 1.24 -0.29
C ILE A 22 2.69 0.07 0.66
N GLU A 23 2.05 -0.99 0.15
CA GLU A 23 1.84 -2.23 0.89
C GLU A 23 2.63 -3.37 0.25
N VAL A 24 3.38 -4.09 1.08
CA VAL A 24 4.19 -5.24 0.63
C VAL A 24 3.64 -6.48 1.31
N TYR A 25 3.30 -7.49 0.52
CA TYR A 25 2.79 -8.76 1.02
C TYR A 25 3.77 -9.89 0.70
N LYS A 26 3.68 -10.96 1.50
CA LYS A 26 4.45 -12.19 1.29
C LYS A 26 4.13 -12.83 -0.06
N ASP A 27 2.86 -12.87 -0.41
CA ASP A 27 2.31 -13.53 -1.59
C ASP A 27 0.92 -12.96 -1.93
N GLU A 28 0.38 -13.36 -3.08
CA GLU A 28 -0.94 -12.96 -3.56
C GLU A 28 -2.06 -13.36 -2.60
N ALA A 29 -1.95 -14.53 -1.95
CA ALA A 29 -2.97 -14.99 -1.01
C ALA A 29 -3.07 -14.07 0.22
N ALA A 30 -1.94 -13.56 0.71
CA ALA A 30 -1.93 -12.55 1.77
C ALA A 30 -2.58 -11.23 1.33
N PHE A 31 -2.36 -10.78 0.09
CA PHE A 31 -3.04 -9.60 -0.45
C PHE A 31 -4.56 -9.80 -0.56
N GLN A 32 -5.01 -10.93 -1.11
CA GLN A 32 -6.45 -11.23 -1.20
C GLN A 32 -7.10 -11.32 0.19
N SER A 33 -6.42 -11.96 1.16
CA SER A 33 -6.90 -11.99 2.54
C SER A 33 -6.99 -10.60 3.16
N HIS A 34 -6.11 -9.68 2.79
CA HIS A 34 -6.13 -8.30 3.28
C HIS A 34 -7.36 -7.54 2.78
N LEU A 35 -7.69 -7.66 1.48
CA LEU A 35 -8.89 -7.06 0.88
C LEU A 35 -10.19 -7.49 1.57
N GLU A 36 -10.22 -8.70 2.12
CA GLU A 36 -11.41 -9.24 2.78
C GLU A 36 -11.64 -8.74 4.21
N THR A 37 -10.67 -8.05 4.80
CA THR A 37 -10.76 -7.57 6.19
C THR A 37 -11.77 -6.43 6.36
N ALA A 38 -12.35 -6.34 7.57
CA ALA A 38 -13.40 -5.38 7.87
C ALA A 38 -12.94 -3.92 7.73
N HIS A 39 -11.72 -3.60 8.13
CA HIS A 39 -11.18 -2.24 8.01
C HIS A 39 -10.92 -1.86 6.55
N VAL A 40 -10.41 -2.78 5.72
CA VAL A 40 -10.19 -2.50 4.29
C VAL A 40 -11.51 -2.28 3.58
N LYS A 41 -12.51 -3.16 3.77
CA LYS A 41 -13.86 -2.97 3.20
C LYS A 41 -14.49 -1.65 3.65
N SER A 42 -14.34 -1.29 4.92
CA SER A 42 -14.84 -0.02 5.45
C SER A 42 -14.13 1.19 4.83
N PHE A 43 -12.82 1.09 4.59
CA PHE A 43 -12.05 2.16 3.96
C PHE A 43 -12.40 2.30 2.47
N LEU A 44 -12.47 1.19 1.72
CA LEU A 44 -12.88 1.18 0.31
C LEU A 44 -14.26 1.82 0.13
N GLY A 45 -15.21 1.54 1.03
CA GLY A 45 -16.54 2.13 1.00
C GLY A 45 -16.60 3.65 1.28
N LYS A 46 -15.49 4.27 1.67
CA LYS A 46 -15.38 5.72 1.92
C LYS A 46 -14.58 6.45 0.84
N LEU A 47 -14.01 5.74 -0.14
CA LEU A 47 -13.09 6.35 -1.09
C LEU A 47 -13.76 7.44 -1.94
N ASP A 48 -15.02 7.23 -2.34
CA ASP A 48 -15.76 8.21 -3.15
C ASP A 48 -15.95 9.55 -2.42
N ASP A 49 -16.05 9.53 -1.09
CA ASP A 49 -16.19 10.73 -0.26
C ASP A 49 -14.84 11.39 0.05
N LEU A 50 -13.76 10.61 0.06
CA LEU A 50 -12.43 11.04 0.51
C LEU A 50 -11.53 11.50 -0.64
N LEU A 51 -11.70 10.94 -1.83
CA LEU A 51 -10.81 11.18 -2.96
C LEU A 51 -11.37 12.25 -3.90
N ALA A 52 -10.52 13.22 -4.25
CA ALA A 52 -10.84 14.21 -5.28
C ALA A 52 -10.84 13.60 -6.70
N GLU A 53 -10.13 12.48 -6.90
CA GLU A 53 -9.99 11.76 -8.17
C GLU A 53 -10.04 10.25 -7.91
N PRO A 54 -10.41 9.40 -8.89
CA PRO A 54 -10.44 7.95 -8.71
C PRO A 54 -9.10 7.38 -8.19
N LEU A 55 -9.18 6.39 -7.30
CA LEU A 55 -7.98 5.70 -6.79
C LEU A 55 -7.19 5.07 -7.94
N THR A 56 -5.90 5.38 -8.01
CA THR A 56 -4.98 4.70 -8.91
C THR A 56 -4.22 3.61 -8.15
N VAL A 57 -4.19 2.39 -8.71
CA VAL A 57 -3.52 1.24 -8.10
C VAL A 57 -2.42 0.74 -9.01
N TYR A 58 -1.22 0.59 -8.46
CA TYR A 58 -0.08 -0.03 -9.13
C TYR A 58 0.27 -1.34 -8.45
N GLN A 59 0.52 -2.38 -9.23
CA GLN A 59 0.99 -3.67 -8.74
C GLN A 59 2.34 -4.01 -9.36
N GLY A 60 3.22 -4.57 -8.55
CA GLY A 60 4.54 -4.97 -8.97
C GLY A 60 5.12 -6.06 -8.08
N LYS A 61 6.05 -6.83 -8.64
CA LYS A 61 6.83 -7.79 -7.87
C LYS A 61 8.07 -7.10 -7.33
N ALA A 62 8.22 -7.05 -6.02
CA ALA A 62 9.47 -6.63 -5.41
C ALA A 62 10.60 -7.59 -5.84
N LEU A 63 11.56 -7.08 -6.63
CA LEU A 63 12.74 -7.85 -7.05
C LEU A 63 13.84 -7.82 -5.99
N PHE A 64 13.85 -6.77 -5.15
CA PHE A 64 14.79 -6.58 -4.07
C PHE A 64 14.03 -6.12 -2.82
N GLY A 65 14.24 -6.83 -1.70
CA GLY A 65 13.52 -6.61 -0.44
C GLY A 65 14.32 -5.89 0.65
N GLY A 66 15.47 -5.30 0.33
CA GLY A 66 16.23 -4.49 1.29
C GLY A 66 17.55 -5.08 1.80
N GLU A 67 18.26 -5.89 1.02
CA GLU A 67 19.70 -6.10 1.24
C GLU A 67 20.47 -5.50 0.06
N ASN A 68 20.72 -4.18 0.14
CA ASN A 68 21.81 -3.60 -0.63
C ASN A 68 22.80 -2.94 0.34
N SER A 69 24.07 -2.95 -0.02
CA SER A 69 25.16 -2.34 0.76
C SER A 69 25.04 -0.83 0.93
N LYS A 70 24.05 -0.18 0.30
CA LYS A 70 23.78 1.26 0.38
C LYS A 70 22.78 1.61 1.50
N ALA A 71 21.97 0.65 1.96
CA ALA A 71 21.04 0.82 3.09
C ALA A 71 21.72 0.60 4.46
N ALA A 72 22.96 0.08 4.45
CA ALA A 72 23.77 -0.21 5.64
C ALA A 72 24.85 0.84 5.94
N LEU A 73 24.89 1.95 5.19
CA LEU A 73 25.82 3.08 5.38
C LEU A 73 25.11 4.28 6.00
#